data_AF-A0A0G1IJK3-F1
#
_entry.id   AF-A0A0G1IJK3-F1
#
_cell.length_a   1.000
_cell.length_b   1.000
_cell.length_c   1.000
_cell.angle_alpha   90.00
_cell.angle_beta   90.00
_cell.angle_gamma   90.00
#
_symmetry.space_group_name_H-M   'P 1'
#
loop_
_entity.id
_entity.type
_entity.pdbx_description
1 polymer ?
#
loop_
_entity_poly.entity_id
_entity_poly.type
_entity_poly.pdbx_seq_one_letter_code
_entity_poly.pdbx_strand_id
1 'polypeptide(L)'
;PARSSGSPSGVLPSGTTQATLSLTTDENATCKYSTTAGTPYSSMPNTLSATGGVSHSTTVTGLTDGNTYTYYIRCQDAVGNVNADDFIIAFSIASPAPSSYNLSGWAWSGTVGWQSFNSTNQGGSVDYGVNADSGGIMSGYAWSDQVGWISFNETSGCQTDPDCQAKLSLATGEVSGWARARTPVGHPQAGGWDGWIHLRGTAVNGDPYGVSVSGCDWDGWAWGADVVGWVHFKGLSYGVLGSGTACVNPTPICGNGVAEGDEQCDGSDLRGATCASLGFKGGPLSCTTPPATTCLYDTTACTAYQCSDGFDNDSDTFIDFPNDPGCYSSTDDDERNSSVQCDDGLDNDGDLFIDYPTDVGCSSPADNDERNQCSDGIDNDFDEKIDYSSINPVNPDPGCSSSEDNDERDLKYREVFTPFIYSVASALRFEGGFSTIQEWITNYLFHHQLF
;
A
#
# COMPACT_ATOMS: atom_id res chain seq x y z
N PRO A 1 -2.54 -41.40 -49.25
CA PRO A 1 -2.77 -40.60 -48.02
C PRO A 1 -2.55 -39.08 -48.20
N ALA A 2 -3.60 -38.28 -47.98
CA ALA A 2 -3.50 -36.83 -47.84
C ALA A 2 -2.89 -36.48 -46.48
N ARG A 3 -1.99 -35.49 -46.43
CA ARG A 3 -1.25 -35.07 -45.22
C ARG A 3 -1.75 -33.71 -44.74
N SER A 4 -1.90 -33.52 -43.43
CA SER A 4 -2.37 -32.28 -42.81
C SER A 4 -1.78 -32.08 -41.40
N SER A 5 -2.03 -30.92 -40.80
CA SER A 5 -1.73 -30.64 -39.38
C SER A 5 -0.27 -30.83 -38.98
N GLY A 6 0.65 -30.38 -39.83
CA GLY A 6 2.09 -30.45 -39.58
C GLY A 6 2.51 -29.62 -38.36
N SER A 7 3.32 -30.21 -37.49
CA SER A 7 3.91 -29.57 -36.32
C SER A 7 5.34 -30.08 -36.10
N PRO A 8 6.27 -29.28 -35.57
CA PRO A 8 6.12 -27.88 -35.18
C PRO A 8 6.10 -26.93 -36.38
N SER A 9 5.58 -25.72 -36.19
CA SER A 9 5.64 -24.66 -37.19
C SER A 9 6.06 -23.35 -36.54
N GLY A 10 6.69 -22.47 -37.32
CA GLY A 10 7.17 -21.18 -36.82
C GLY A 10 8.46 -21.29 -36.00
N VAL A 11 8.65 -20.38 -35.06
CA VAL A 11 9.82 -20.35 -34.18
C VAL A 11 9.50 -21.14 -32.91
N LEU A 12 10.44 -21.93 -32.38
CA LEU A 12 10.40 -22.61 -31.08
C LEU A 12 11.32 -21.89 -30.08
N PRO A 13 11.07 -21.98 -28.74
CA PRO A 13 11.84 -21.23 -27.74
C PRO A 13 13.35 -21.56 -27.75
N SER A 14 14.19 -20.61 -27.35
CA SER A 14 15.63 -20.86 -27.16
C SER A 14 15.87 -21.90 -26.07
N GLY A 15 16.93 -22.69 -26.17
CA GLY A 15 17.20 -23.82 -25.27
C GLY A 15 16.44 -25.09 -25.65
N THR A 16 15.60 -25.06 -26.70
CA THR A 16 14.92 -26.24 -27.23
C THR A 16 15.94 -27.15 -27.92
N THR A 17 16.29 -28.25 -27.26
CA THR A 17 17.25 -29.25 -27.78
C THR A 17 16.59 -30.41 -28.54
N GLN A 18 15.27 -30.52 -28.43
CA GLN A 18 14.45 -31.55 -29.07
C GLN A 18 13.03 -31.04 -29.34
N ALA A 19 12.40 -31.55 -30.40
CA ALA A 19 11.02 -31.23 -30.75
C ALA A 19 10.31 -32.45 -31.35
N THR A 20 8.99 -32.53 -31.21
CA THR A 20 8.20 -33.62 -31.81
C THR A 20 7.69 -33.19 -33.17
N LEU A 21 8.23 -33.79 -34.24
CA LEU A 21 7.62 -33.74 -35.56
C LEU A 21 6.33 -34.54 -35.54
N SER A 22 5.23 -33.96 -35.99
CA SER A 22 3.96 -34.66 -36.13
C SER A 22 3.14 -34.17 -37.33
N LEU A 23 2.30 -35.06 -37.83
CA LEU A 23 1.31 -34.78 -38.87
C LEU A 23 0.18 -35.82 -38.81
N THR A 24 -0.93 -35.54 -39.48
CA THR A 24 -2.04 -36.47 -39.64
C THR A 24 -2.26 -36.83 -41.10
N THR A 25 -2.77 -38.04 -41.34
CA THR A 25 -3.27 -38.50 -42.63
C THR A 25 -4.76 -38.81 -42.59
N ASP A 26 -5.43 -38.77 -43.73
CA ASP A 26 -6.85 -39.13 -43.90
C ASP A 26 -7.12 -40.65 -43.89
N GLU A 27 -6.06 -41.46 -43.95
CA GLU A 27 -6.10 -42.91 -43.91
C GLU A 27 -4.85 -43.49 -43.21
N ASN A 28 -4.85 -44.79 -42.91
CA ASN A 28 -3.71 -45.47 -42.32
C ASN A 28 -2.50 -45.47 -43.28
N ALA A 29 -1.37 -44.90 -42.83
CA ALA A 29 -0.18 -44.78 -43.65
C ALA A 29 1.12 -45.00 -42.84
N THR A 30 2.21 -45.34 -43.51
CA THR A 30 3.57 -45.31 -42.95
C THR A 30 4.30 -44.09 -43.49
N CYS A 31 4.77 -43.21 -42.61
CA CYS A 31 5.43 -41.96 -42.97
C CYS A 31 6.93 -42.00 -42.68
N LYS A 32 7.71 -41.39 -43.58
CA LYS A 32 9.16 -41.21 -43.48
C LYS A 32 9.53 -39.75 -43.70
N TYR A 33 10.71 -39.36 -43.26
CA TYR A 33 11.22 -38.00 -43.42
C TYR A 33 12.68 -37.94 -43.88
N SER A 34 13.02 -36.84 -44.54
CA SER A 34 14.38 -36.48 -44.97
C SER A 34 14.66 -35.00 -44.63
N THR A 35 15.93 -34.64 -44.50
CA THR A 35 16.39 -33.24 -44.42
C THR A 35 16.75 -32.67 -45.81
N THR A 36 16.70 -33.49 -46.86
CA THR A 36 16.97 -33.08 -48.25
C THR A 36 15.67 -33.08 -49.05
N ALA A 37 15.36 -31.94 -49.68
CA ALA A 37 14.18 -31.79 -50.52
C ALA A 37 14.17 -32.80 -51.67
N GLY A 38 12.98 -33.26 -52.06
CA GLY A 38 12.79 -34.15 -53.21
C GLY A 38 13.27 -35.60 -53.02
N THR A 39 13.65 -36.00 -51.79
CA THR A 39 14.07 -37.38 -51.52
C THR A 39 12.91 -38.35 -51.76
N PRO A 40 13.04 -39.36 -52.65
CA PRO A 40 11.99 -40.37 -52.86
C PRO A 40 11.71 -41.17 -51.58
N TYR A 41 10.47 -41.60 -51.36
CA TYR A 41 10.06 -42.32 -50.15
C TYR A 41 10.90 -43.58 -49.86
N SER A 42 11.28 -44.34 -50.89
CA SER A 42 12.13 -45.54 -50.76
C SER A 42 13.54 -45.22 -50.27
N SER A 43 14.00 -43.97 -50.44
CA SER A 43 15.35 -43.50 -50.12
C SER A 43 15.38 -42.58 -48.90
N MET A 44 14.23 -42.27 -48.29
CA MET A 44 14.17 -41.47 -47.07
C MET A 44 14.83 -42.25 -45.92
N PRO A 45 15.84 -41.67 -45.25
CA PRO A 45 16.66 -42.39 -44.27
C PRO A 45 15.93 -42.64 -42.95
N ASN A 46 14.93 -41.83 -42.60
CA ASN A 46 14.30 -41.85 -41.29
C ASN A 46 12.81 -42.20 -41.38
N THR A 47 12.37 -43.16 -40.55
CA THR A 47 10.95 -43.50 -40.37
C THR A 47 10.41 -42.83 -39.12
N LEU A 48 9.19 -42.30 -39.15
CA LEU A 48 8.56 -41.73 -37.95
C LEU A 48 8.33 -42.82 -36.90
N SER A 49 8.59 -42.52 -35.63
CA SER A 49 8.54 -43.49 -34.51
C SER A 49 7.13 -44.00 -34.23
N ALA A 50 6.13 -43.11 -34.30
CA ALA A 50 4.73 -43.45 -34.32
C ALA A 50 4.21 -43.26 -35.75
N THR A 51 3.86 -44.35 -36.41
CA THR A 51 3.27 -44.37 -37.76
C THR A 51 2.53 -45.69 -38.00
N GLY A 52 1.83 -45.85 -39.12
CA GLY A 52 0.99 -47.02 -39.43
C GLY A 52 -0.51 -46.81 -39.16
N GLY A 53 -0.88 -45.72 -38.47
CA GLY A 53 -2.26 -45.26 -38.27
C GLY A 53 -2.53 -43.95 -39.02
N VAL A 54 -3.42 -43.11 -38.48
CA VAL A 54 -3.74 -41.77 -39.02
C VAL A 54 -2.94 -40.63 -38.37
N SER A 55 -2.30 -40.88 -37.22
CA SER A 55 -1.47 -39.91 -36.51
C SER A 55 -0.02 -40.38 -36.54
N HIS A 56 0.88 -39.47 -36.90
CA HIS A 56 2.29 -39.78 -37.06
C HIS A 56 3.13 -38.83 -36.25
N SER A 57 4.16 -39.35 -35.56
CA SER A 57 5.10 -38.49 -34.86
C SER A 57 6.48 -39.13 -34.64
N THR A 58 7.48 -38.27 -34.44
CA THR A 58 8.83 -38.67 -34.00
C THR A 58 9.50 -37.51 -33.30
N THR A 59 10.36 -37.80 -32.32
CA THR A 59 11.17 -36.77 -31.67
C THR A 59 12.46 -36.58 -32.44
N VAL A 60 12.73 -35.35 -32.87
CA VAL A 60 14.02 -34.94 -33.40
C VAL A 60 14.84 -34.28 -32.29
N THR A 61 16.13 -34.59 -32.23
CA THR A 61 17.07 -34.10 -31.21
C THR A 61 18.25 -33.40 -31.88
N GLY A 62 19.12 -32.77 -31.08
CA GLY A 62 20.28 -32.04 -31.59
C GLY A 62 19.89 -30.70 -32.20
N LEU A 63 18.78 -30.13 -31.74
CA LEU A 63 18.34 -28.80 -32.13
C LEU A 63 19.17 -27.77 -31.35
N THR A 64 19.57 -26.69 -32.03
CA THR A 64 20.43 -25.64 -31.50
C THR A 64 19.86 -24.29 -31.86
N ASP A 65 19.96 -23.38 -30.91
CA ASP A 65 19.47 -22.01 -31.02
C ASP A 65 19.99 -21.28 -32.27
N GLY A 66 19.15 -20.39 -32.82
CA GLY A 66 19.47 -19.58 -34.00
C GLY A 66 19.49 -20.34 -35.34
N ASN A 67 19.10 -21.62 -35.35
CA ASN A 67 19.09 -22.44 -36.56
C ASN A 67 17.67 -22.74 -37.05
N THR A 68 17.53 -22.85 -38.38
CA THR A 68 16.29 -23.27 -39.04
C THR A 68 16.40 -24.73 -39.45
N TYR A 69 15.36 -25.50 -39.16
CA TYR A 69 15.23 -26.92 -39.47
C TYR A 69 14.08 -27.11 -40.45
N THR A 70 14.33 -27.85 -41.53
CA THR A 70 13.31 -28.20 -42.51
C THR A 70 13.33 -29.70 -42.72
N TYR A 71 12.16 -30.32 -42.55
CA TYR A 71 11.93 -31.74 -42.75
C TYR A 71 10.91 -31.94 -43.86
N TYR A 72 11.21 -32.89 -44.75
CA TYR A 72 10.39 -33.25 -45.88
C TYR A 72 9.79 -34.63 -45.63
N ILE A 73 8.48 -34.70 -45.47
CA ILE A 73 7.75 -35.91 -45.08
C ILE A 73 7.02 -36.49 -46.28
N ARG A 74 7.10 -37.80 -46.48
CA ARG A 74 6.25 -38.57 -47.41
C ARG A 74 5.66 -39.78 -46.71
N CYS A 75 4.45 -40.14 -47.10
CA CYS A 75 3.73 -41.28 -46.55
C CYS A 75 3.33 -42.27 -47.64
N GLN A 76 3.27 -43.55 -47.27
CA GLN A 76 2.78 -44.64 -48.09
C GLN A 76 1.59 -45.30 -47.41
N ASP A 77 0.48 -45.49 -48.12
CA ASP A 77 -0.67 -46.22 -47.57
C ASP A 77 -0.44 -47.75 -47.55
N ALA A 78 -1.40 -48.51 -47.02
CA ALA A 78 -1.33 -49.97 -46.94
C ALA A 78 -1.36 -50.68 -48.31
N VAL A 79 -1.81 -50.01 -49.36
CA VAL A 79 -1.91 -50.53 -50.74
C VAL A 79 -0.63 -50.25 -51.53
N GLY A 80 0.22 -49.37 -51.01
CA GLY A 80 1.53 -49.04 -51.55
C GLY A 80 1.57 -47.71 -52.30
N ASN A 81 0.51 -46.90 -52.30
CA ASN A 81 0.55 -45.59 -52.95
C ASN A 81 1.37 -44.59 -52.12
N VAL A 82 2.30 -43.92 -52.78
CA VAL A 82 3.27 -43.00 -52.16
C VAL A 82 2.97 -41.56 -52.58
N ASN A 83 3.15 -40.61 -51.66
CA ASN A 83 3.10 -39.19 -52.00
C ASN A 83 4.20 -38.79 -53.01
N ALA A 84 3.81 -38.12 -54.10
CA ALA A 84 4.72 -37.66 -55.14
C ALA A 84 5.51 -36.39 -54.74
N ASP A 85 4.91 -35.57 -53.87
CA ASP A 85 5.38 -34.29 -53.37
C ASP A 85 5.80 -34.35 -51.89
N ASP A 86 6.57 -33.36 -51.45
CA ASP A 86 7.00 -33.26 -50.05
C ASP A 86 5.97 -32.50 -49.22
N PHE A 87 5.67 -33.01 -48.03
CA PHE A 87 5.00 -32.23 -46.99
C PHE A 87 6.06 -31.61 -46.11
N ILE A 88 6.08 -30.29 -46.04
CA ILE A 88 7.16 -29.54 -45.40
C ILE A 88 6.76 -29.24 -43.96
N ILE A 89 7.57 -29.68 -43.01
CA ILE A 89 7.54 -29.20 -41.64
C ILE A 89 8.82 -28.39 -41.42
N ALA A 90 8.65 -27.08 -41.31
CA ALA A 90 9.75 -26.14 -41.13
C ALA A 90 9.53 -25.32 -39.86
N PHE A 91 10.57 -25.26 -39.03
CA PHE A 91 10.59 -24.45 -37.82
C PHE A 91 12.03 -23.96 -37.56
N SER A 92 12.19 -22.97 -36.71
CA SER A 92 13.51 -22.53 -36.23
C SER A 92 13.57 -22.59 -34.72
N ILE A 93 14.76 -22.74 -34.14
CA ILE A 93 14.98 -22.50 -32.72
C ILE A 93 15.38 -21.04 -32.56
N ALA A 94 14.66 -20.30 -31.72
CA ALA A 94 15.02 -18.92 -31.40
C ALA A 94 16.47 -18.87 -30.88
N SER A 95 17.20 -17.82 -31.25
CA SER A 95 18.44 -17.49 -30.55
C SER A 95 18.11 -17.16 -29.08
N PRO A 96 19.01 -17.44 -28.11
CA PRO A 96 18.84 -16.86 -26.79
C PRO A 96 18.87 -15.33 -26.93
N ALA A 97 17.99 -14.65 -26.20
CA ALA A 97 17.94 -13.19 -26.20
C ALA A 97 19.36 -12.64 -25.93
N PRO A 98 19.87 -11.70 -26.74
CA PRO A 98 21.08 -10.99 -26.35
C PRO A 98 20.75 -10.18 -25.08
N SER A 99 21.80 -9.71 -24.40
CA SER A 99 21.72 -8.71 -23.33
C SER A 99 21.18 -7.32 -23.80
N SER A 100 20.32 -7.28 -24.83
CA SER A 100 19.93 -6.09 -25.60
C SER A 100 18.53 -5.57 -25.31
N TYR A 101 17.73 -6.26 -24.51
CA TYR A 101 16.49 -5.70 -23.95
C TYR A 101 16.67 -5.58 -22.45
N ASN A 102 16.50 -4.36 -21.98
CA ASN A 102 16.93 -4.01 -20.64
C ASN A 102 15.77 -3.84 -19.67
N LEU A 103 14.53 -4.06 -20.12
CA LEU A 103 13.35 -4.20 -19.27
C LEU A 103 12.90 -5.65 -19.19
N SER A 104 12.42 -6.02 -18.01
CA SER A 104 11.98 -7.38 -17.67
C SER A 104 10.82 -7.34 -16.68
N GLY A 105 10.19 -8.48 -16.45
CA GLY A 105 9.10 -8.58 -15.48
C GLY A 105 7.73 -8.26 -16.08
N TRP A 106 6.81 -7.81 -15.22
CA TRP A 106 5.38 -7.76 -15.52
C TRP A 106 4.72 -6.51 -14.94
N ALA A 107 3.87 -5.89 -15.75
CA ALA A 107 2.88 -4.92 -15.30
C ALA A 107 1.49 -5.57 -15.25
N TRP A 108 0.59 -4.98 -14.46
CA TRP A 108 -0.77 -5.47 -14.27
C TRP A 108 -1.80 -4.42 -14.63
N SER A 109 -2.85 -4.85 -15.33
CA SER A 109 -4.08 -4.09 -15.50
C SER A 109 -5.27 -4.91 -14.99
N GLY A 110 -6.17 -4.24 -14.27
CA GLY A 110 -7.43 -4.86 -13.83
C GLY A 110 -8.36 -5.24 -14.99
N THR A 111 -8.19 -4.65 -16.17
CA THR A 111 -9.04 -4.88 -17.34
C THR A 111 -8.46 -5.91 -18.30
N VAL A 112 -7.13 -5.88 -18.51
CA VAL A 112 -6.45 -6.72 -19.53
C VAL A 112 -5.38 -7.64 -18.95
N GLY A 113 -5.33 -7.77 -17.62
CA GLY A 113 -4.51 -8.75 -16.93
C GLY A 113 -3.02 -8.41 -16.98
N TRP A 114 -2.18 -9.42 -17.23
CA TRP A 114 -0.72 -9.29 -17.22
C TRP A 114 -0.16 -8.75 -18.55
N GLN A 115 0.82 -7.85 -18.46
CA GLN A 115 1.65 -7.38 -19.58
C GLN A 115 3.10 -7.75 -19.27
N SER A 116 3.74 -8.54 -20.14
CA SER A 116 5.13 -8.94 -19.98
C SER A 116 6.05 -8.05 -20.80
N PHE A 117 7.11 -7.56 -20.16
CA PHE A 117 8.06 -6.63 -20.76
C PHE A 117 9.22 -7.31 -21.48
N ASN A 118 9.36 -8.63 -21.32
CA ASN A 118 10.29 -9.44 -22.10
C ASN A 118 9.91 -10.92 -22.14
N SER A 119 10.53 -11.66 -23.06
CA SER A 119 10.30 -13.09 -23.27
C SER A 119 10.94 -14.00 -22.20
N THR A 120 11.79 -13.46 -21.30
CA THR A 120 12.63 -14.29 -20.40
C THR A 120 11.84 -15.06 -19.33
N ASN A 121 10.65 -14.58 -18.98
CA ASN A 121 9.83 -15.15 -17.91
C ASN A 121 8.65 -16.01 -18.40
N GLN A 122 8.44 -16.13 -19.73
CA GLN A 122 7.26 -16.80 -20.29
C GLN A 122 7.52 -18.14 -20.99
N GLY A 123 8.78 -18.55 -21.19
CA GLY A 123 9.08 -19.82 -21.89
C GLY A 123 8.48 -19.94 -23.30
N GLY A 124 8.15 -18.80 -23.93
CA GLY A 124 7.42 -18.69 -25.19
C GLY A 124 8.32 -18.66 -26.44
N SER A 125 7.72 -18.91 -27.60
CA SER A 125 8.36 -19.02 -28.93
C SER A 125 8.82 -17.72 -29.58
N VAL A 126 8.43 -16.56 -29.04
CA VAL A 126 8.70 -15.25 -29.65
C VAL A 126 9.67 -14.48 -28.78
N ASP A 127 10.79 -14.07 -29.36
CA ASP A 127 11.75 -13.18 -28.71
C ASP A 127 11.24 -11.73 -28.81
N TYR A 128 10.91 -11.14 -27.67
CA TYR A 128 10.45 -9.77 -27.55
C TYR A 128 10.95 -9.15 -26.25
N GLY A 129 11.06 -7.84 -26.26
CA GLY A 129 11.35 -7.06 -25.07
C GLY A 129 11.23 -5.57 -25.34
N VAL A 130 11.18 -4.79 -24.26
CA VAL A 130 11.24 -3.33 -24.30
C VAL A 130 12.64 -2.88 -23.90
N ASN A 131 13.15 -1.83 -24.56
CA ASN A 131 14.46 -1.25 -24.29
C ASN A 131 14.34 0.26 -24.07
N ALA A 132 15.08 0.81 -23.10
CA ALA A 132 15.38 2.23 -22.98
C ALA A 132 16.87 2.48 -23.29
N ASP A 133 17.17 3.23 -24.36
CA ASP A 133 18.56 3.47 -24.77
C ASP A 133 19.27 4.54 -23.91
N SER A 134 20.55 4.79 -24.19
CA SER A 134 21.35 5.78 -23.46
C SER A 134 20.93 7.24 -23.69
N GLY A 135 20.01 7.49 -24.62
CA GLY A 135 19.36 8.78 -24.83
C GLY A 135 17.98 8.85 -24.17
N GLY A 136 17.56 7.78 -23.49
CA GLY A 136 16.24 7.68 -22.88
C GLY A 136 15.13 7.32 -23.86
N ILE A 137 15.42 6.99 -25.12
CA ILE A 137 14.39 6.62 -26.07
C ILE A 137 13.97 5.16 -25.83
N MET A 138 12.66 4.95 -25.71
CA MET A 138 12.10 3.62 -25.55
C MET A 138 11.76 2.99 -26.91
N SER A 139 11.92 1.66 -27.00
CA SER A 139 11.62 0.89 -28.21
C SER A 139 11.33 -0.57 -27.88
N GLY A 140 10.83 -1.32 -28.84
CA GLY A 140 10.51 -2.74 -28.71
C GLY A 140 9.03 -3.01 -28.45
N TYR A 141 8.76 -4.18 -27.86
CA TYR A 141 7.41 -4.69 -27.67
C TYR A 141 7.25 -5.41 -26.34
N ALA A 142 6.14 -5.14 -25.67
CA ALA A 142 5.61 -5.96 -24.59
C ALA A 142 4.46 -6.84 -25.11
N TRP A 143 4.08 -7.87 -24.37
CA TRP A 143 3.03 -8.80 -24.74
C TRP A 143 1.96 -8.95 -23.66
N SER A 144 0.71 -9.07 -24.07
CA SER A 144 -0.39 -9.49 -23.22
C SER A 144 -1.32 -10.43 -23.97
N ASP A 145 -1.80 -11.47 -23.31
CA ASP A 145 -2.76 -12.41 -23.92
C ASP A 145 -4.13 -11.78 -24.17
N GLN A 146 -4.44 -10.63 -23.55
CA GLN A 146 -5.74 -9.96 -23.66
C GLN A 146 -5.76 -8.78 -24.63
N VAL A 147 -4.60 -8.21 -24.99
CA VAL A 147 -4.51 -7.08 -25.94
C VAL A 147 -3.43 -7.24 -27.01
N GLY A 148 -2.72 -8.37 -27.01
CA GLY A 148 -1.67 -8.68 -27.97
C GLY A 148 -0.40 -7.85 -27.76
N TRP A 149 0.24 -7.50 -28.86
CA TRP A 149 1.49 -6.75 -28.87
C TRP A 149 1.29 -5.31 -28.43
N ILE A 150 2.11 -4.84 -27.50
CA ILE A 150 2.15 -3.43 -27.09
C ILE A 150 3.47 -2.85 -27.59
N SER A 151 3.41 -1.91 -28.52
CA SER A 151 4.59 -1.31 -29.15
C SER A 151 5.02 -0.03 -28.46
N PHE A 152 6.33 0.11 -28.25
CA PHE A 152 6.98 1.34 -27.79
C PHE A 152 7.70 2.08 -28.94
N ASN A 153 7.48 1.67 -30.19
CA ASN A 153 8.20 2.20 -31.35
C ASN A 153 7.51 3.38 -32.03
N GLU A 154 6.30 3.73 -31.59
CA GLU A 154 5.50 4.71 -32.30
C GLU A 154 6.03 6.13 -32.06
N THR A 155 6.06 6.92 -33.13
CA THR A 155 6.55 8.32 -33.09
C THR A 155 5.49 9.32 -33.54
N SER A 156 4.29 8.85 -33.92
CA SER A 156 3.18 9.68 -34.38
C SER A 156 1.83 8.98 -34.24
N GLY A 157 0.73 9.75 -34.29
CA GLY A 157 -0.65 9.23 -34.30
C GLY A 157 -1.33 9.13 -32.93
N CYS A 158 -0.66 9.55 -31.85
CA CYS A 158 -1.23 9.66 -30.51
C CYS A 158 -2.16 10.88 -30.38
N GLN A 159 -3.09 10.82 -29.43
CA GLN A 159 -4.05 11.91 -29.20
C GLN A 159 -3.48 12.90 -28.17
N THR A 160 -3.31 14.15 -28.60
CA THR A 160 -2.97 15.33 -27.75
C THR A 160 -1.70 15.22 -26.90
N ASP A 161 -0.51 15.32 -27.52
CA ASP A 161 0.73 15.91 -26.96
C ASP A 161 1.80 15.92 -28.09
N PRO A 162 2.75 16.89 -28.18
CA PRO A 162 3.86 16.82 -29.12
C PRO A 162 4.77 15.57 -29.01
N ASP A 163 4.77 14.84 -27.90
CA ASP A 163 5.67 13.71 -27.67
C ASP A 163 4.98 12.33 -27.72
N CYS A 164 4.63 11.85 -28.92
CA CYS A 164 4.13 10.47 -29.09
C CYS A 164 5.17 9.39 -28.74
N GLN A 165 6.46 9.70 -28.90
CA GLN A 165 7.54 8.75 -28.66
C GLN A 165 7.68 8.47 -27.17
N ALA A 166 7.66 7.20 -26.78
CA ALA A 166 7.95 6.79 -25.41
C ALA A 166 9.40 7.14 -25.03
N LYS A 167 9.57 7.86 -23.92
CA LYS A 167 10.87 8.37 -23.46
C LYS A 167 11.00 8.26 -21.95
N LEU A 168 12.15 7.78 -21.50
CA LEU A 168 12.67 7.85 -20.15
C LEU A 168 13.55 9.09 -20.01
N SER A 169 13.21 10.00 -19.11
CA SER A 169 14.10 11.08 -18.70
C SER A 169 15.22 10.50 -17.84
N LEU A 170 16.45 10.52 -18.34
CA LEU A 170 17.61 10.04 -17.58
C LEU A 170 17.99 10.96 -16.40
N ALA A 171 17.46 12.18 -16.37
CA ALA A 171 17.72 13.14 -15.31
C ALA A 171 16.73 13.00 -14.14
N THR A 172 15.45 12.79 -14.47
CA THR A 172 14.36 12.77 -13.49
C THR A 172 13.80 11.38 -13.25
N GLY A 173 14.13 10.37 -14.07
CA GLY A 173 13.54 9.02 -13.96
C GLY A 173 12.12 8.92 -14.52
N GLU A 174 11.55 10.04 -14.95
CA GLU A 174 10.19 10.15 -15.44
C GLU A 174 10.02 9.51 -16.82
N VAL A 175 8.96 8.74 -16.99
CA VAL A 175 8.60 8.18 -18.29
C VAL A 175 7.45 8.99 -18.89
N SER A 176 7.59 9.32 -20.17
CA SER A 176 6.65 10.16 -20.93
C SER A 176 6.35 9.54 -22.29
N GLY A 177 5.35 10.10 -22.97
CA GLY A 177 4.90 9.65 -24.27
C GLY A 177 3.96 8.45 -24.22
N TRP A 178 3.91 7.69 -25.31
CA TRP A 178 2.83 6.73 -25.55
C TRP A 178 3.34 5.36 -26.00
N ALA A 179 2.66 4.32 -25.52
CA ALA A 179 2.75 2.97 -26.07
C ALA A 179 1.47 2.63 -26.84
N ARG A 180 1.54 1.70 -27.79
CA ARG A 180 0.40 1.34 -28.65
C ARG A 180 0.07 -0.14 -28.57
N ALA A 181 -1.10 -0.45 -28.04
CA ALA A 181 -1.69 -1.77 -28.14
C ALA A 181 -2.10 -2.06 -29.59
N ARG A 182 -1.53 -3.12 -30.16
CA ARG A 182 -1.83 -3.66 -31.49
C ARG A 182 -2.74 -4.87 -31.35
N THR A 183 -3.92 -4.61 -30.79
CA THR A 183 -4.95 -5.62 -30.57
C THR A 183 -5.36 -6.27 -31.90
N PRO A 184 -5.32 -7.61 -32.02
CA PRO A 184 -5.69 -8.29 -33.26
C PRO A 184 -7.12 -7.98 -33.69
N VAL A 185 -7.33 -7.82 -35.01
CA VAL A 185 -8.66 -7.64 -35.59
C VAL A 185 -9.52 -8.86 -35.27
N GLY A 186 -10.64 -8.66 -34.58
CA GLY A 186 -11.56 -9.73 -34.14
C GLY A 186 -11.40 -10.19 -32.68
N HIS A 187 -10.47 -9.59 -31.92
CA HIS A 187 -10.37 -9.80 -30.46
C HIS A 187 -11.57 -9.14 -29.72
N PRO A 188 -12.07 -9.67 -28.59
CA PRO A 188 -13.20 -9.07 -27.86
C PRO A 188 -12.98 -7.59 -27.47
N GLN A 189 -11.73 -7.21 -27.26
CA GLN A 189 -11.26 -5.85 -26.92
C GLN A 189 -10.87 -5.00 -28.15
N ALA A 190 -11.07 -5.49 -29.38
CA ALA A 190 -10.72 -4.73 -30.60
C ALA A 190 -11.76 -3.66 -31.00
N GLY A 191 -12.79 -3.42 -30.17
CA GLY A 191 -13.90 -2.52 -30.46
C GLY A 191 -13.59 -1.05 -30.16
N GLY A 192 -13.44 -0.23 -31.20
CA GLY A 192 -13.69 1.22 -31.18
C GLY A 192 -12.72 2.14 -30.43
N TRP A 193 -11.72 1.60 -29.73
CA TRP A 193 -10.70 2.38 -29.03
C TRP A 193 -9.46 2.62 -29.91
N ASP A 194 -8.74 3.72 -29.64
CA ASP A 194 -7.59 4.19 -30.41
C ASP A 194 -6.30 3.36 -30.21
N GLY A 195 -6.26 2.52 -29.18
CA GLY A 195 -5.17 1.59 -28.87
C GLY A 195 -3.97 2.25 -28.17
N TRP A 196 -4.12 3.47 -27.64
CA TRP A 196 -3.03 4.22 -27.05
C TRP A 196 -2.99 4.12 -25.52
N ILE A 197 -1.81 3.83 -24.98
CA ILE A 197 -1.52 3.77 -23.55
C ILE A 197 -0.60 4.95 -23.24
N HIS A 198 -1.11 5.93 -22.48
CA HIS A 198 -0.37 7.11 -22.07
C HIS A 198 0.49 6.79 -20.84
N LEU A 199 1.80 7.03 -20.93
CA LEU A 199 2.75 6.65 -19.88
C LEU A 199 2.79 7.65 -18.72
N ARG A 200 2.20 8.84 -18.90
CA ARG A 200 2.12 9.90 -17.89
C ARG A 200 1.09 10.94 -18.29
N GLY A 201 0.32 11.49 -17.35
CA GLY A 201 -0.64 12.54 -17.63
C GLY A 201 -1.40 12.99 -16.39
N THR A 202 -2.59 13.54 -16.61
CA THR A 202 -3.50 13.95 -15.54
C THR A 202 -4.80 13.18 -15.68
N ALA A 203 -5.24 12.53 -14.61
CA ALA A 203 -6.49 11.81 -14.55
C ALA A 203 -7.70 12.77 -14.60
N VAL A 204 -8.89 12.22 -14.85
CA VAL A 204 -10.14 12.99 -14.93
C VAL A 204 -10.50 13.73 -13.63
N ASN A 205 -10.01 13.26 -12.49
CA ASN A 205 -10.18 13.91 -11.19
C ASN A 205 -9.15 15.02 -10.93
N GLY A 206 -8.20 15.24 -11.84
CA GLY A 206 -7.14 16.24 -11.72
C GLY A 206 -5.84 15.72 -11.13
N ASP A 207 -5.79 14.47 -10.66
CA ASP A 207 -4.58 13.90 -10.07
C ASP A 207 -3.55 13.55 -11.16
N PRO A 208 -2.25 13.87 -10.96
CA PRO A 208 -1.22 13.41 -11.86
C PRO A 208 -1.05 11.89 -11.75
N TYR A 209 -0.69 11.26 -12.86
CA TYR A 209 -0.24 9.87 -12.89
C TYR A 209 0.97 9.75 -13.82
N GLY A 210 1.80 8.75 -13.60
CA GLY A 210 2.83 8.40 -14.56
C GLY A 210 3.70 7.25 -14.09
N VAL A 211 4.48 6.73 -15.02
CA VAL A 211 5.53 5.77 -14.75
C VAL A 211 6.82 6.52 -14.43
N SER A 212 7.57 6.03 -13.45
CA SER A 212 8.86 6.56 -13.01
C SER A 212 9.85 5.44 -12.72
N VAL A 213 11.13 5.79 -12.67
CA VAL A 213 12.23 4.85 -12.48
C VAL A 213 13.17 5.38 -11.41
N SER A 214 13.42 4.56 -10.40
CA SER A 214 14.40 4.83 -9.34
C SER A 214 15.29 3.62 -9.15
N GLY A 215 16.60 3.80 -9.30
CA GLY A 215 17.52 2.69 -9.47
C GLY A 215 17.16 1.90 -10.74
N CYS A 216 16.77 0.65 -10.56
CA CYS A 216 16.29 -0.21 -11.66
C CYS A 216 14.80 -0.58 -11.51
N ASP A 217 14.10 0.01 -10.54
CA ASP A 217 12.69 -0.28 -10.29
C ASP A 217 11.82 0.68 -11.09
N TRP A 218 10.93 0.12 -11.91
CA TRP A 218 9.92 0.88 -12.65
C TRP A 218 8.60 0.80 -11.90
N ASP A 219 8.06 1.95 -11.50
CA ASP A 219 6.85 2.07 -10.68
C ASP A 219 5.86 3.06 -11.33
N GLY A 220 4.68 3.17 -10.75
CA GLY A 220 3.65 4.11 -11.13
C GLY A 220 2.62 3.53 -12.09
N TRP A 221 1.84 4.43 -12.68
CA TRP A 221 0.63 4.11 -13.41
C TRP A 221 0.67 4.66 -14.83
N ALA A 222 0.22 3.86 -15.78
CA ALA A 222 -0.10 4.29 -17.15
C ALA A 222 -1.59 4.09 -17.41
N TRP A 223 -2.14 4.83 -18.39
CA TRP A 223 -3.57 4.82 -18.68
C TRP A 223 -3.85 4.51 -20.15
N GLY A 224 -4.67 3.49 -20.41
CA GLY A 224 -5.07 3.07 -21.75
C GLY A 224 -6.58 3.06 -21.94
N ALA A 225 -7.26 4.17 -21.59
CA ALA A 225 -8.71 4.34 -21.70
C ALA A 225 -9.51 3.19 -21.05
N ASP A 226 -10.78 3.01 -21.42
CA ASP A 226 -11.64 2.00 -20.80
C ASP A 226 -11.24 0.55 -21.14
N VAL A 227 -10.47 0.34 -22.22
CA VAL A 227 -10.15 -1.01 -22.70
C VAL A 227 -8.92 -1.59 -22.03
N VAL A 228 -7.78 -0.89 -22.01
CA VAL A 228 -6.62 -1.34 -21.23
C VAL A 228 -6.73 -0.90 -19.78
N GLY A 229 -7.42 0.21 -19.50
CA GLY A 229 -7.56 0.72 -18.15
C GLY A 229 -6.23 1.20 -17.56
N TRP A 230 -6.19 1.19 -16.23
CA TRP A 230 -5.00 1.49 -15.45
C TRP A 230 -4.02 0.32 -15.52
N VAL A 231 -2.78 0.62 -15.91
CA VAL A 231 -1.65 -0.31 -15.92
C VAL A 231 -0.70 0.08 -14.80
N HIS A 232 -0.49 -0.81 -13.85
CA HIS A 232 0.40 -0.62 -12.72
C HIS A 232 1.74 -1.33 -12.96
N PHE A 233 2.84 -0.60 -12.77
CA PHE A 233 4.17 -1.12 -13.09
C PHE A 233 4.84 -1.88 -11.93
N LYS A 234 4.36 -1.74 -10.69
CA LYS A 234 4.92 -2.45 -9.53
C LYS A 234 3.90 -2.70 -8.43
N GLY A 235 3.71 -3.96 -8.04
CA GLY A 235 2.90 -4.35 -6.89
C GLY A 235 3.74 -5.08 -5.83
N LEU A 236 3.08 -5.58 -4.78
CA LEU A 236 3.75 -6.31 -3.70
C LEU A 236 4.48 -7.59 -4.17
N SER A 237 4.06 -8.19 -5.28
CA SER A 237 4.57 -9.48 -5.77
C SER A 237 4.95 -9.50 -7.25
N TYR A 238 4.90 -8.34 -7.92
CA TYR A 238 5.23 -8.20 -9.34
C TYR A 238 5.84 -6.83 -9.60
N GLY A 239 6.58 -6.70 -10.70
CA GLY A 239 7.04 -5.40 -11.14
C GLY A 239 7.82 -5.47 -12.45
N VAL A 240 8.01 -4.31 -13.05
CA VAL A 240 8.91 -4.11 -14.19
C VAL A 240 10.27 -3.68 -13.67
N LEU A 241 11.33 -4.36 -14.13
CA LEU A 241 12.70 -4.13 -13.71
C LEU A 241 13.59 -3.77 -14.88
N GLY A 242 14.36 -2.70 -14.72
CA GLY A 242 15.40 -2.24 -15.61
C GLY A 242 16.75 -2.92 -15.40
N SER A 243 17.63 -2.76 -16.37
CA SER A 243 19.05 -3.10 -16.29
C SER A 243 19.85 -2.14 -17.18
N GLY A 244 21.15 -1.99 -16.95
CA GLY A 244 22.00 -1.13 -17.79
C GLY A 244 21.44 0.30 -17.94
N THR A 245 21.15 0.72 -19.18
CA THR A 245 20.65 2.07 -19.50
C THR A 245 19.19 2.32 -19.14
N ALA A 246 18.43 1.29 -18.75
CA ALA A 246 17.08 1.44 -18.21
C ALA A 246 17.05 1.62 -16.69
N CYS A 247 18.22 1.71 -16.05
CA CYS A 247 18.33 2.12 -14.66
C CYS A 247 18.75 3.58 -14.59
N VAL A 248 18.09 4.34 -13.74
CA VAL A 248 18.39 5.75 -13.49
C VAL A 248 18.41 5.98 -12.00
N ASN A 249 19.41 6.72 -11.53
CA ASN A 249 19.43 7.24 -10.17
C ASN A 249 19.15 8.74 -10.30
N PRO A 250 17.87 9.14 -10.42
CA PRO A 250 17.55 10.55 -10.53
C PRO A 250 18.07 11.26 -9.29
N THR A 251 18.60 12.46 -9.46
CA THR A 251 18.76 13.37 -8.32
C THR A 251 17.37 13.60 -7.75
N PRO A 252 17.10 13.28 -6.48
CA PRO A 252 15.77 13.46 -5.90
C PRO A 252 15.34 14.92 -6.00
N ILE A 253 14.15 15.18 -6.56
CA ILE A 253 13.59 16.53 -6.72
C ILE A 253 12.24 16.57 -6.01
N CYS A 254 12.27 17.12 -4.80
CA CYS A 254 11.06 17.29 -4.02
C CYS A 254 10.06 18.28 -4.65
N GLY A 255 8.80 17.88 -4.68
CA GLY A 255 7.65 18.62 -5.20
C GLY A 255 7.31 18.29 -6.66
N ASN A 256 7.80 17.18 -7.21
CA ASN A 256 7.45 16.73 -8.56
C ASN A 256 6.26 15.74 -8.59
N GLY A 257 5.73 15.37 -7.43
CA GLY A 257 4.59 14.47 -7.27
C GLY A 257 4.93 12.97 -7.33
N VAL A 258 6.21 12.61 -7.31
CA VAL A 258 6.71 11.22 -7.32
C VAL A 258 7.79 11.08 -6.26
N ALA A 259 7.63 10.15 -5.31
CA ALA A 259 8.64 9.96 -4.26
C ALA A 259 9.82 9.15 -4.80
N GLU A 260 10.99 9.76 -4.99
CA GLU A 260 12.15 9.19 -5.69
C GLU A 260 13.41 9.11 -4.81
N GLY A 261 14.29 8.14 -5.06
CA GLY A 261 15.52 7.97 -4.27
C GLY A 261 15.28 7.93 -2.75
N ASP A 262 15.98 8.81 -2.03
CA ASP A 262 15.96 8.97 -0.57
C ASP A 262 14.79 9.81 -0.02
N GLU A 263 13.85 10.24 -0.88
CA GLU A 263 12.63 10.91 -0.44
C GLU A 263 11.72 9.96 0.34
N GLN A 264 11.14 10.47 1.41
CA GLN A 264 10.14 9.72 2.17
C GLN A 264 8.78 9.76 1.48
N CYS A 265 8.43 10.88 0.83
CA CYS A 265 7.19 11.09 0.10
C CYS A 265 7.37 12.20 -0.95
N ASP A 266 6.43 12.40 -1.87
CA ASP A 266 6.34 13.63 -2.67
C ASP A 266 4.87 13.94 -3.00
N GLY A 267 4.39 15.09 -2.52
CA GLY A 267 2.99 15.48 -2.71
C GLY A 267 2.04 14.43 -2.13
N SER A 268 1.29 13.75 -3.02
CA SER A 268 0.37 12.66 -2.66
C SER A 268 1.01 11.28 -2.68
N ASP A 269 2.21 11.13 -3.26
CA ASP A 269 2.95 9.88 -3.23
C ASP A 269 3.62 9.69 -1.86
N LEU A 270 2.89 9.06 -0.94
CA LEU A 270 3.36 8.74 0.40
C LEU A 270 4.04 7.37 0.49
N ARG A 271 4.33 6.70 -0.64
CA ARG A 271 4.88 5.33 -0.68
C ARG A 271 4.07 4.31 0.15
N GLY A 272 2.76 4.54 0.27
CA GLY A 272 1.85 3.71 1.08
C GLY A 272 2.00 3.88 2.59
N ALA A 273 2.81 4.83 3.07
CA ALA A 273 2.89 5.17 4.47
C ALA A 273 1.61 5.83 4.98
N THR A 274 1.33 5.60 6.24
CA THR A 274 0.23 6.18 7.01
C THR A 274 0.75 6.63 8.38
N CYS A 275 0.05 7.53 9.05
CA CYS A 275 0.38 7.89 10.44
C CYS A 275 0.48 6.64 11.34
N ALA A 276 -0.42 5.66 11.16
CA ALA A 276 -0.37 4.37 11.85
C ALA A 276 0.95 3.61 11.62
N SER A 277 1.43 3.56 10.37
CA SER A 277 2.70 2.90 10.06
C SER A 277 3.94 3.63 10.61
N LEU A 278 3.80 4.92 10.95
CA LEU A 278 4.86 5.75 11.52
C LEU A 278 4.82 5.78 13.07
N GLY A 279 3.92 5.02 13.70
CA GLY A 279 3.82 4.90 15.15
C GLY A 279 2.82 5.84 15.81
N PHE A 280 1.99 6.54 15.04
CA PHE A 280 0.90 7.36 15.55
C PHE A 280 -0.40 6.55 15.63
N LYS A 281 -1.38 7.00 16.42
CA LYS A 281 -2.71 6.38 16.51
C LYS A 281 -3.44 6.41 15.16
N GLY A 282 -3.26 7.46 14.38
CA GLY A 282 -3.97 7.66 13.11
C GLY A 282 -3.84 9.09 12.56
N GLY A 283 -4.84 9.51 11.79
CA GLY A 283 -4.89 10.84 11.16
C GLY A 283 -4.37 10.88 9.71
N PRO A 284 -4.60 12.00 9.00
CA PRO A 284 -4.09 12.21 7.66
C PRO A 284 -2.58 12.45 7.66
N LEU A 285 -1.84 11.64 6.90
CA LEU A 285 -0.41 11.85 6.63
C LEU A 285 -0.28 12.74 5.39
N SER A 286 0.65 13.69 5.42
CA SER A 286 0.96 14.53 4.27
C SER A 286 2.46 14.59 4.02
N CYS A 287 2.87 15.18 2.91
CA CYS A 287 4.27 15.39 2.59
C CYS A 287 4.63 16.87 2.74
N THR A 288 5.80 17.15 3.31
CA THR A 288 6.33 18.52 3.40
C THR A 288 6.48 19.11 1.99
N THR A 289 5.91 20.30 1.77
CA THR A 289 5.99 20.98 0.47
C THR A 289 7.25 21.87 0.38
N PRO A 290 7.75 22.20 -0.83
CA PRO A 290 8.89 23.09 -1.00
C PRO A 290 8.73 24.41 -0.20
N PRO A 291 9.77 24.89 0.52
CA PRO A 291 11.20 24.73 0.20
C PRO A 291 11.90 23.61 0.97
N ALA A 292 11.18 22.63 1.53
CA ALA A 292 11.80 21.47 2.16
C ALA A 292 12.77 20.80 1.17
N THR A 293 14.07 20.95 1.39
CA THR A 293 15.15 20.36 0.57
C THR A 293 15.22 18.83 0.69
N THR A 294 14.34 18.24 1.49
CA THR A 294 14.16 16.81 1.67
C THR A 294 12.67 16.58 1.84
N CYS A 295 12.08 15.85 0.92
CA CYS A 295 10.67 15.52 0.86
C CYS A 295 10.32 14.50 1.98
N LEU A 296 10.07 15.05 3.17
CA LEU A 296 9.85 14.31 4.42
C LEU A 296 8.36 14.22 4.74
N TYR A 297 7.97 13.17 5.46
CA TYR A 297 6.62 13.05 6.00
C TYR A 297 6.30 14.22 6.93
N ASP A 298 5.17 14.86 6.68
CA ASP A 298 4.58 15.86 7.56
C ASP A 298 3.55 15.15 8.47
N THR A 299 3.97 14.90 9.71
CA THR A 299 3.18 14.23 10.74
C THR A 299 2.38 15.19 11.61
N THR A 300 2.34 16.50 11.27
CA THR A 300 1.65 17.51 12.10
C THR A 300 0.14 17.30 12.17
N ALA A 301 -0.44 16.62 11.18
CA ALA A 301 -1.85 16.24 11.17
C ALA A 301 -2.11 14.80 11.63
N CYS A 302 -1.07 14.06 12.05
CA CYS A 302 -1.25 12.77 12.69
C CYS A 302 -1.78 12.94 14.10
N THR A 303 -2.68 12.05 14.52
CA THR A 303 -3.16 11.97 15.90
C THR A 303 -2.20 11.11 16.72
N ALA A 304 -1.61 11.67 17.77
CA ALA A 304 -0.85 10.92 18.75
C ALA A 304 -1.76 10.05 19.63
N TYR A 305 -1.15 9.13 20.37
CA TYR A 305 -1.80 8.41 21.47
C TYR A 305 -1.84 9.32 22.68
N GLN A 306 -2.88 9.23 23.51
CA GLN A 306 -3.07 10.05 24.72
C GLN A 306 -1.75 10.13 25.53
N CYS A 307 -1.20 8.97 25.90
CA CYS A 307 0.08 8.81 26.61
C CYS A 307 1.37 9.24 25.87
N SER A 308 1.25 9.97 24.76
CA SER A 308 2.37 10.55 24.00
C SER A 308 2.05 11.89 23.31
N ASP A 309 0.91 12.51 23.62
CA ASP A 309 0.42 13.69 22.92
C ASP A 309 0.77 15.02 23.62
N GLY A 310 1.31 14.96 24.83
CA GLY A 310 1.73 16.12 25.61
C GLY A 310 0.60 16.86 26.31
N PHE A 311 -0.62 16.30 26.34
CA PHE A 311 -1.76 16.78 27.09
C PHE A 311 -2.09 15.84 28.25
N ASP A 312 -2.69 16.42 29.28
CA ASP A 312 -3.23 15.70 30.44
C ASP A 312 -4.72 15.45 30.13
N ASN A 313 -5.02 14.28 29.58
CA ASN A 313 -6.31 13.93 29.01
C ASN A 313 -7.31 13.39 30.05
N ASP A 314 -6.83 12.91 31.19
CA ASP A 314 -7.64 12.53 32.35
C ASP A 314 -7.64 13.59 33.48
N SER A 315 -6.79 14.62 33.35
CA SER A 315 -6.68 15.76 34.27
C SER A 315 -6.05 15.42 35.62
N ASP A 316 -5.27 14.34 35.74
CA ASP A 316 -4.63 13.86 36.97
C ASP A 316 -3.29 14.54 37.31
N THR A 317 -2.86 15.50 36.48
CA THR A 317 -1.60 16.26 36.52
C THR A 317 -0.36 15.53 36.01
N PHE A 318 -0.47 14.24 35.74
CA PHE A 318 0.43 13.53 34.87
C PHE A 318 -0.04 13.74 33.40
N ILE A 319 0.73 13.27 32.43
CA ILE A 319 0.61 13.79 31.05
C ILE A 319 0.93 12.67 30.09
N ASP A 320 2.10 12.06 30.23
CA ASP A 320 2.58 11.07 29.27
C ASP A 320 3.45 10.00 29.93
N PHE A 321 3.53 8.86 29.26
CA PHE A 321 4.51 7.83 29.56
C PHE A 321 5.95 8.39 29.51
N PRO A 322 6.86 8.03 30.42
CA PRO A 322 6.73 7.03 31.49
C PRO A 322 6.37 7.60 32.86
N ASN A 323 6.07 8.90 32.93
CA ASN A 323 5.87 9.58 34.21
C ASN A 323 4.42 9.47 34.67
N ASP A 324 3.52 9.27 33.71
CA ASP A 324 2.12 9.00 33.93
C ASP A 324 1.86 7.57 34.44
N PRO A 325 1.25 7.42 35.64
CA PRO A 325 0.93 6.11 36.21
C PRO A 325 -0.17 5.32 35.49
N GLY A 326 -1.11 5.96 34.78
CA GLY A 326 -2.15 5.26 34.05
C GLY A 326 -1.72 4.84 32.64
N CYS A 327 -0.63 5.42 32.12
CA CYS A 327 -0.02 4.98 30.86
C CYS A 327 0.84 3.71 30.97
N TYR A 328 0.45 2.62 30.31
CA TYR A 328 1.27 1.40 30.23
C TYR A 328 2.40 1.47 29.20
N SER A 329 2.25 2.30 28.17
CA SER A 329 3.24 2.52 27.11
C SER A 329 3.01 3.84 26.37
N SER A 330 3.99 4.30 25.60
CA SER A 330 3.82 5.50 24.73
C SER A 330 2.87 5.29 23.53
N THR A 331 2.29 4.10 23.36
CA THR A 331 1.27 3.81 22.34
C THR A 331 -0.06 3.43 22.97
N ASP A 332 -0.21 3.73 24.25
CA ASP A 332 -1.44 3.54 25.01
C ASP A 332 -2.36 4.75 24.83
N ASP A 333 -3.65 4.48 24.66
CA ASP A 333 -4.63 5.50 24.28
C ASP A 333 -5.56 5.90 25.42
N ASP A 334 -5.18 5.52 26.64
CA ASP A 334 -5.90 5.78 27.87
C ASP A 334 -4.87 6.20 28.92
N GLU A 335 -4.98 7.43 29.41
CA GLU A 335 -4.14 7.93 30.50
C GLU A 335 -4.65 7.51 31.87
N ARG A 336 -5.89 6.99 31.95
CA ARG A 336 -6.56 6.65 33.20
C ARG A 336 -5.86 5.60 34.04
N ASN A 337 -5.78 5.88 35.33
CA ASN A 337 -5.19 4.97 36.28
C ASN A 337 -6.22 3.99 36.87
N SER A 338 -6.29 2.80 36.27
CA SER A 338 -7.14 1.69 36.75
C SER A 338 -6.92 1.21 38.21
N SER A 339 -5.93 1.76 38.92
CA SER A 339 -5.69 1.48 40.35
C SER A 339 -6.28 2.52 41.29
N VAL A 340 -6.85 3.60 40.77
CA VAL A 340 -7.41 4.73 41.52
C VAL A 340 -8.88 4.86 41.16
N GLN A 341 -9.76 4.67 42.14
CA GLN A 341 -11.22 4.67 41.92
C GLN A 341 -11.65 5.91 41.13
N CYS A 342 -11.31 7.12 41.60
CA CYS A 342 -11.72 8.38 40.97
C CYS A 342 -11.13 8.70 39.59
N ASP A 343 -10.44 7.75 38.96
CA ASP A 343 -9.83 7.88 37.64
C ASP A 343 -9.85 6.54 36.85
N ASP A 344 -10.52 5.49 37.31
CA ASP A 344 -10.50 4.17 36.63
C ASP A 344 -11.59 3.99 35.57
N GLY A 345 -12.49 4.96 35.41
CA GLY A 345 -13.59 4.89 34.44
C GLY A 345 -14.75 4.00 34.83
N LEU A 346 -14.83 3.59 36.09
CA LEU A 346 -15.92 2.81 36.65
C LEU A 346 -16.68 3.63 37.69
N ASP A 347 -17.97 3.33 37.83
CA ASP A 347 -18.82 3.84 38.91
C ASP A 347 -18.69 2.85 40.07
N ASN A 348 -17.68 3.07 40.93
CA ASN A 348 -17.31 2.13 41.99
C ASN A 348 -18.20 2.26 43.23
N ASP A 349 -18.84 3.42 43.44
CA ASP A 349 -19.77 3.66 44.55
C ASP A 349 -21.26 3.47 44.18
N GLY A 350 -21.59 3.47 42.90
CA GLY A 350 -22.90 3.17 42.34
C GLY A 350 -23.87 4.37 42.26
N ASP A 351 -23.37 5.60 42.36
CA ASP A 351 -24.18 6.82 42.38
C ASP A 351 -24.47 7.43 40.98
N LEU A 352 -23.93 6.80 39.93
CA LEU A 352 -24.00 7.15 38.50
C LEU A 352 -23.07 8.27 38.04
N PHE A 353 -22.30 8.85 38.94
CA PHE A 353 -21.06 9.53 38.61
C PHE A 353 -19.94 8.47 38.54
N ILE A 354 -18.78 8.82 37.97
CA ILE A 354 -17.77 7.82 37.60
C ILE A 354 -16.43 8.29 38.15
N ASP A 355 -15.91 9.38 37.59
CA ASP A 355 -14.59 9.89 37.94
C ASP A 355 -14.64 11.40 38.22
N TYR A 356 -13.57 11.92 38.82
CA TYR A 356 -13.31 13.35 38.88
C TYR A 356 -13.30 13.97 37.46
N PRO A 357 -13.72 15.24 37.27
CA PRO A 357 -14.32 16.18 38.22
C PRO A 357 -15.84 16.07 38.28
N THR A 358 -16.42 15.12 37.54
CA THR A 358 -17.86 14.96 37.44
C THR A 358 -18.44 14.29 38.65
N ASP A 359 -17.66 13.39 39.24
CA ASP A 359 -17.95 12.76 40.51
C ASP A 359 -17.67 13.71 41.67
N VAL A 360 -18.67 13.82 42.54
CA VAL A 360 -18.71 14.72 43.68
C VAL A 360 -18.15 14.10 44.96
N GLY A 361 -18.02 12.77 45.01
CA GLY A 361 -17.28 12.04 46.04
C GLY A 361 -15.78 12.09 45.81
N CYS A 362 -15.33 12.32 44.57
CA CYS A 362 -13.92 12.46 44.24
C CYS A 362 -13.36 13.86 44.54
N SER A 363 -12.39 13.95 45.46
CA SER A 363 -11.72 15.21 45.77
C SER A 363 -10.62 15.58 44.76
N SER A 364 -10.06 14.59 44.07
CA SER A 364 -9.07 14.73 43.00
C SER A 364 -8.96 13.43 42.18
N PRO A 365 -8.34 13.44 40.99
CA PRO A 365 -8.08 12.22 40.20
C PRO A 365 -7.16 11.21 40.89
N ALA A 366 -6.31 11.65 41.82
CA ALA A 366 -5.46 10.76 42.63
C ALA A 366 -6.19 10.19 43.87
N ASP A 367 -7.45 10.57 44.08
CA ASP A 367 -8.27 10.11 45.19
C ASP A 367 -8.74 8.67 44.94
N ASN A 368 -8.57 7.79 45.92
CA ASN A 368 -8.93 6.39 45.76
C ASN A 368 -10.23 6.03 46.49
N ASP A 369 -11.09 7.03 46.72
CA ASP A 369 -12.39 6.88 47.35
C ASP A 369 -13.43 7.73 46.60
N GLU A 370 -14.32 7.09 45.87
CA GLU A 370 -15.43 7.75 45.16
C GLU A 370 -16.62 8.06 46.07
N ARG A 371 -16.62 7.59 47.32
CA ARG A 371 -17.81 7.72 48.16
C ARG A 371 -18.09 9.18 48.51
N ASN A 372 -19.34 9.58 48.37
CA ASN A 372 -19.83 10.87 48.83
C ASN A 372 -19.54 11.09 50.33
N GLN A 373 -19.21 12.33 50.71
CA GLN A 373 -18.77 12.68 52.07
C GLN A 373 -19.73 12.15 53.15
N CYS A 374 -21.04 12.21 52.92
CA CYS A 374 -22.06 11.68 53.84
C CYS A 374 -22.20 10.15 53.88
N SER A 375 -21.25 9.41 53.30
CA SER A 375 -21.22 7.95 53.21
C SER A 375 -19.80 7.34 53.22
N ASP A 376 -18.77 8.16 53.39
CA ASP A 376 -17.36 7.73 53.32
C ASP A 376 -16.84 7.19 54.68
N GLY A 377 -17.55 7.49 55.79
CA GLY A 377 -17.21 7.08 57.14
C GLY A 377 -16.20 7.99 57.85
N ILE A 378 -15.95 9.20 57.34
CA ILE A 378 -15.03 10.21 57.85
C ILE A 378 -15.84 11.45 58.28
N ASP A 379 -15.34 12.16 59.30
CA ASP A 379 -15.89 13.45 59.73
C ASP A 379 -15.24 14.57 58.90
N ASN A 380 -15.84 14.93 57.76
CA ASN A 380 -15.19 15.80 56.77
C ASN A 380 -15.30 17.28 57.11
N ASP A 381 -16.24 17.67 57.99
CA ASP A 381 -16.40 19.04 58.47
C ASP A 381 -15.88 19.28 59.90
N PHE A 382 -15.39 18.22 60.55
CA PHE A 382 -14.78 18.18 61.89
C PHE A 382 -15.73 18.57 63.03
N ASP A 383 -17.04 18.35 62.89
CA ASP A 383 -18.03 18.63 63.92
C ASP A 383 -18.31 17.44 64.88
N GLU A 384 -17.50 16.39 64.76
CA GLU A 384 -17.61 15.09 65.42
C GLU A 384 -18.82 14.26 64.95
N LYS A 385 -19.42 14.57 63.79
CA LYS A 385 -20.40 13.75 63.06
C LYS A 385 -19.74 13.18 61.80
N ILE A 386 -20.36 12.16 61.18
CA ILE A 386 -19.59 11.29 60.26
C ILE A 386 -20.36 10.92 58.99
N ASP A 387 -21.67 10.67 59.03
CA ASP A 387 -22.39 10.30 57.79
C ASP A 387 -23.90 10.50 57.95
N TYR A 388 -24.62 10.40 56.84
CA TYR A 388 -26.07 10.33 56.83
C TYR A 388 -26.62 9.19 57.70
N SER A 389 -27.77 9.44 58.33
CA SER A 389 -28.36 8.56 59.35
C SER A 389 -28.67 7.12 58.96
N SER A 390 -28.80 6.82 57.66
CA SER A 390 -28.96 5.44 57.20
C SER A 390 -27.63 4.67 57.10
N ILE A 391 -26.51 5.37 56.99
CA ILE A 391 -25.15 4.82 56.95
C ILE A 391 -24.58 4.74 58.37
N ASN A 392 -24.68 5.83 59.14
CA ASN A 392 -24.24 5.90 60.53
C ASN A 392 -25.38 6.23 61.51
N PRO A 393 -26.11 5.21 62.02
CA PRO A 393 -27.22 5.43 62.95
C PRO A 393 -26.79 5.78 64.38
N VAL A 394 -25.50 5.68 64.70
CA VAL A 394 -24.96 5.93 66.06
C VAL A 394 -24.63 7.41 66.25
N ASN A 395 -24.23 8.09 65.18
CA ASN A 395 -23.85 9.50 65.23
C ASN A 395 -24.08 10.19 63.86
N PRO A 396 -25.34 10.36 63.46
CA PRO A 396 -25.67 10.90 62.15
C PRO A 396 -25.30 12.38 62.02
N ASP A 397 -24.79 12.73 60.85
CA ASP A 397 -24.43 14.07 60.43
C ASP A 397 -25.67 14.91 60.07
N PRO A 398 -25.89 16.08 60.71
CA PRO A 398 -27.00 16.97 60.40
C PRO A 398 -26.82 17.83 59.13
N GLY A 399 -25.60 17.99 58.63
CA GLY A 399 -25.29 18.61 57.35
C GLY A 399 -25.67 17.70 56.17
N CYS A 400 -25.66 16.39 56.38
CA CYS A 400 -26.06 15.40 55.39
C CYS A 400 -27.58 15.30 55.16
N SER A 401 -28.02 15.58 53.94
CA SER A 401 -29.42 15.47 53.53
C SER A 401 -29.81 14.08 53.00
N SER A 402 -28.87 13.32 52.45
CA SER A 402 -29.00 11.89 52.09
C SER A 402 -27.63 11.19 52.08
N SER A 403 -27.59 9.89 51.79
CA SER A 403 -26.34 9.13 51.64
C SER A 403 -25.56 9.50 50.38
N GLU A 404 -26.23 10.10 49.40
CA GLU A 404 -25.66 10.58 48.13
C GLU A 404 -25.33 12.09 48.21
N ASP A 405 -25.37 12.68 49.41
CA ASP A 405 -25.02 14.08 49.64
C ASP A 405 -23.50 14.20 49.81
N ASN A 406 -22.88 15.16 49.12
CA ASN A 406 -21.43 15.35 49.14
C ASN A 406 -20.98 16.51 50.03
N ASP A 407 -21.89 17.09 50.82
CA ASP A 407 -21.61 18.23 51.68
C ASP A 407 -22.08 17.96 53.11
N GLU A 408 -21.14 17.65 54.01
CA GLU A 408 -21.42 17.47 55.44
C GLU A 408 -21.56 18.79 56.20
N ARG A 409 -21.34 19.94 55.54
CA ARG A 409 -21.27 21.21 56.28
C ARG A 409 -22.64 21.66 56.79
N ASP A 410 -22.71 21.75 58.11
CA ASP A 410 -23.88 22.21 58.82
C ASP A 410 -24.24 23.68 58.47
N LEU A 411 -25.49 23.95 58.03
CA LEU A 411 -25.98 25.31 57.69
C LEU A 411 -25.81 26.33 58.85
N LYS A 412 -25.58 25.86 60.07
CA LYS A 412 -25.34 26.70 61.27
C LYS A 412 -23.92 27.25 61.38
N TYR A 413 -22.91 26.63 60.76
CA TYR A 413 -21.54 27.17 60.80
C TYR A 413 -21.36 28.42 59.94
N ARG A 414 -22.25 28.63 58.95
CA ARG A 414 -22.25 29.83 58.10
C ARG A 414 -22.66 31.11 58.84
N GLU A 415 -23.33 31.00 59.99
CA GLU A 415 -23.73 32.15 60.83
C GLU A 415 -22.73 32.49 61.95
N VAL A 416 -21.77 31.60 62.29
CA VAL A 416 -20.83 31.84 63.40
C VAL A 416 -19.52 32.48 62.94
N PHE A 417 -19.07 32.23 61.71
CA PHE A 417 -17.81 32.81 61.19
C PHE A 417 -17.97 34.13 60.42
N THR A 418 -19.14 34.42 59.87
CA THR A 418 -19.40 35.71 59.19
C THR A 418 -19.39 36.94 60.11
N PRO A 419 -19.82 36.91 61.39
CA PRO A 419 -19.71 38.06 62.28
C PRO A 419 -18.29 38.28 62.81
N PHE A 420 -17.46 37.23 62.93
CA PHE A 420 -16.09 37.35 63.44
C PHE A 420 -15.14 37.96 62.40
N ILE A 421 -15.26 37.55 61.14
CA ILE A 421 -14.46 38.11 60.03
C ILE A 421 -14.80 39.60 59.80
N TYR A 422 -16.08 39.98 59.85
CA TYR A 422 -16.49 41.40 59.74
C TYR A 422 -16.09 42.26 60.95
N SER A 423 -16.09 41.68 62.16
CA SER A 423 -15.65 42.33 63.40
C SER A 423 -14.14 42.65 63.38
N VAL A 424 -13.32 41.69 62.97
CA VAL A 424 -11.86 41.85 62.90
C VAL A 424 -11.45 42.80 61.76
N ALA A 425 -12.12 42.73 60.60
CA ALA A 425 -11.89 43.66 59.48
C ALA A 425 -12.30 45.12 59.80
N SER A 426 -13.31 45.32 60.65
CA SER A 426 -13.76 46.65 61.10
C SER A 426 -12.84 47.24 62.20
N ALA A 427 -12.22 46.40 63.02
CA ALA A 427 -11.35 46.82 64.12
C ALA A 427 -9.94 47.22 63.67
N LEU A 428 -9.43 46.68 62.56
CA LEU A 428 -8.10 46.99 62.02
C LEU A 428 -8.20 48.05 60.92
N ARG A 429 -8.22 49.33 61.29
CA ARG A 429 -7.93 50.41 60.33
C ARG A 429 -6.49 50.27 59.86
N PHE A 430 -6.27 49.80 58.63
CA PHE A 430 -4.97 49.85 57.99
C PHE A 430 -5.05 50.56 56.64
N GLU A 431 -4.38 51.70 56.58
CA GLU A 431 -3.99 52.40 55.36
C GLU A 431 -2.80 51.62 54.76
N GLY A 432 -3.04 50.79 53.72
CA GLY A 432 -1.96 50.02 53.11
C GLY A 432 -2.37 49.07 51.99
N GLY A 433 -2.56 49.62 50.78
CA GLY A 433 -2.14 49.05 49.50
C GLY A 433 -2.28 47.55 49.17
N PHE A 434 -3.39 46.88 49.49
CA PHE A 434 -3.76 45.59 48.86
C PHE A 434 -5.10 45.73 48.13
N SER A 435 -5.22 45.12 46.94
CA SER A 435 -6.35 45.30 46.03
C SER A 435 -7.64 44.60 46.48
N THR A 436 -7.57 43.56 47.29
CA THR A 436 -8.76 42.88 47.85
C THR A 436 -8.47 42.22 49.21
N ILE A 437 -9.51 42.08 50.04
CA ILE A 437 -9.48 41.42 51.36
C ILE A 437 -9.18 39.91 51.23
N GLN A 438 -9.52 39.32 50.08
CA GLN A 438 -9.43 37.88 49.83
C GLN A 438 -7.97 37.41 49.67
N GLU A 439 -7.12 38.19 48.99
CA GLU A 439 -5.68 37.89 48.82
C GLU A 439 -4.88 37.90 50.14
N TRP A 440 -5.36 38.65 51.15
CA TRP A 440 -4.69 38.74 52.45
C TRP A 440 -5.03 37.54 53.35
N ILE A 441 -6.29 37.09 53.34
CA ILE A 441 -6.76 35.95 54.16
C ILE A 441 -6.07 34.66 53.73
N THR A 442 -5.94 34.44 52.41
CA THR A 442 -5.26 33.25 51.87
C THR A 442 -3.78 33.22 52.24
N ASN A 443 -3.07 34.36 52.20
CA ASN A 443 -1.67 34.43 52.60
C ASN A 443 -1.45 34.29 54.12
N TYR A 444 -2.33 34.86 54.94
CA TYR A 444 -2.18 34.82 56.40
C TYR A 444 -2.44 33.42 56.98
N LEU A 445 -3.43 32.69 56.46
CA LEU A 445 -3.71 31.32 56.88
C LEU A 445 -2.60 30.34 56.43
N PHE A 446 -2.04 30.54 55.24
CA PHE A 446 -0.96 29.70 54.70
C PHE A 446 0.37 29.87 55.46
N HIS A 447 0.68 31.06 56.00
CA HIS A 447 1.93 31.32 56.73
C HIS A 447 1.92 30.93 58.21
N HIS A 448 0.74 30.73 58.81
CA HIS A 448 0.63 30.46 60.25
C HIS A 448 0.32 29.00 60.61
N GLN A 449 0.33 28.07 59.64
CA GLN A 449 0.00 26.65 59.85
C GLN A 449 -1.22 26.46 60.77
N LEU A 450 -2.27 27.22 60.50
CA LEU A 450 -3.60 26.95 61.06
C LEU A 450 -4.39 26.21 59.99
N PHE A 451 -4.02 24.95 59.81
CA PHE A 451 -4.89 23.87 59.37
C PHE A 451 -4.84 22.83 60.48
#